data_AF-A0A1U9NBI4-F1
#
_entry.id   AF-A0A1U9NBI4-F1
#
_cell.length_a   1.000
_cell.length_b   1.000
_cell.length_c   1.000
_cell.angle_alpha   90.00
_cell.angle_beta   90.00
_cell.angle_gamma   90.00
#
_symmetry.space_group_name_H-M   'P 1'
#
loop_
_entity.id
_entity.type
_entity.pdbx_description
1 polymer ?
#
loop_
_entity_poly.entity_id
_entity_poly.type
_entity_poly.pdbx_seq_one_letter_code
_entity_poly.pdbx_strand_id
1 'polypeptide(L)'
;MRMFLSAAFFMSAIALSASLPSPAAANSLKPFTTDGCSLWIDGTPEQPHLWRHCCVAHDLAYWQGGTKADRQQADADILACVKQAQGPGMAQYMYANVRWGGSPYWMSSYRWGYGWNYLDGIWPRGYKLPTAEEQAQIAAQLPAAQALMARDIELYPASKDKEPTPAPAN
;
A
#
# COMPACT_ATOMS: atom_id res chain seq x y z
N MET A 1 16.21 -76.62 -31.75
CA MET A 1 17.42 -76.30 -30.96
C MET A 1 18.01 -75.01 -31.49
N ARG A 2 18.44 -74.12 -30.58
CA ARG A 2 19.06 -72.79 -30.76
C ARG A 2 18.12 -71.58 -30.67
N MET A 3 17.99 -71.14 -29.41
CA MET A 3 17.59 -69.81 -28.96
C MET A 3 18.48 -68.72 -29.57
N PHE A 4 17.90 -67.56 -29.86
CA PHE A 4 18.62 -66.29 -29.87
C PHE A 4 17.81 -65.27 -29.08
N LEU A 5 18.27 -64.95 -27.86
CA LEU A 5 17.78 -63.82 -27.07
C LEU A 5 18.50 -62.56 -27.58
N SER A 6 17.78 -61.63 -28.19
CA SER A 6 18.28 -60.28 -28.42
C SER A 6 18.06 -59.44 -27.17
N ALA A 7 19.13 -59.16 -26.43
CA ALA A 7 19.14 -58.16 -25.37
C ALA A 7 19.13 -56.76 -26.01
N ALA A 8 17.99 -56.07 -25.96
CA ALA A 8 17.90 -54.67 -26.33
C ALA A 8 18.44 -53.82 -25.17
N PHE A 9 19.61 -53.21 -25.36
CA PHE A 9 20.17 -52.23 -24.43
C PHE A 9 19.34 -50.93 -24.51
N PHE A 10 18.61 -50.62 -23.43
CA PHE A 10 17.97 -49.32 -23.23
C PHE A 10 19.05 -48.26 -22.96
N MET A 11 19.37 -47.41 -23.95
CA MET A 11 20.04 -46.13 -23.69
C MET A 11 18.99 -45.14 -23.19
N SER A 12 18.82 -45.04 -21.88
CA SER A 12 18.07 -43.92 -21.28
C SER A 12 18.89 -42.64 -21.42
N ALA A 13 18.50 -41.78 -22.36
CA ALA A 13 19.02 -40.42 -22.45
C ALA A 13 18.54 -39.63 -21.21
N ILE A 14 19.44 -39.41 -20.25
CA ILE A 14 19.19 -38.50 -19.12
C ILE A 14 19.21 -37.08 -19.69
N ALA A 15 18.04 -36.55 -20.03
CA ALA A 15 17.89 -35.14 -20.35
C ALA A 15 18.12 -34.34 -19.06
N LEU A 16 19.29 -33.72 -18.95
CA LEU A 16 19.62 -32.78 -17.88
C LEU A 16 18.80 -31.50 -18.13
N SER A 17 17.56 -31.49 -17.62
CA SER A 17 16.70 -30.32 -17.64
C SER A 17 17.32 -29.23 -16.76
N ALA A 18 18.05 -28.30 -17.38
CA ALA A 18 18.51 -27.08 -16.72
C ALA A 18 17.28 -26.25 -16.34
N SER A 19 16.87 -26.34 -15.07
CA SER A 19 15.91 -25.43 -14.47
C SER A 19 16.52 -24.03 -14.45
N LEU A 20 16.10 -23.18 -15.38
CA LEU A 20 16.39 -21.75 -15.33
C LEU A 20 15.87 -21.21 -13.98
N PRO A 21 16.67 -20.44 -13.23
CA PRO A 21 16.17 -19.79 -12.03
C PRO A 21 15.02 -18.86 -12.42
N SER A 22 13.87 -19.02 -11.77
CA SER A 22 12.78 -18.04 -11.86
C SER A 22 13.36 -16.66 -11.55
N PRO A 23 13.04 -15.62 -12.34
CA PRO A 23 13.40 -14.25 -11.96
C PRO A 23 12.90 -14.04 -10.53
N ALA A 24 13.80 -13.59 -9.65
CA ALA A 24 13.46 -13.25 -8.27
C ALA A 24 12.16 -12.44 -8.32
N ALA A 25 11.14 -12.92 -7.60
CA ALA A 25 9.79 -12.35 -7.67
C ALA A 25 9.90 -10.83 -7.56
N ALA A 26 9.55 -10.13 -8.65
CA ALA A 26 9.49 -8.68 -8.65
C ALA A 26 8.68 -8.26 -7.43
N ASN A 27 9.18 -7.28 -6.67
CA ASN A 27 8.56 -6.84 -5.43
C ASN A 27 7.11 -6.44 -5.73
N SER A 28 6.17 -7.32 -5.42
CA SER A 28 4.77 -7.15 -5.80
C SER A 28 4.12 -6.11 -4.91
N LEU A 29 3.40 -5.18 -5.52
CA LEU A 29 2.57 -4.23 -4.80
C LEU A 29 1.47 -4.98 -4.05
N LYS A 30 1.42 -4.81 -2.74
CA LYS A 30 0.36 -5.37 -1.88
C LYS A 30 -0.93 -4.59 -2.09
N PRO A 31 -2.11 -5.21 -1.91
CA PRO A 31 -3.38 -4.50 -1.93
C PRO A 31 -3.37 -3.27 -1.02
N PHE A 32 -4.03 -2.20 -1.45
CA PHE A 32 -4.21 -1.01 -0.62
C PHE A 32 -5.02 -1.35 0.65
N THR A 33 -4.55 -0.83 1.77
CA THR A 33 -5.21 -0.93 3.08
C THR A 33 -5.08 0.41 3.80
N THR A 34 -6.09 0.80 4.57
CA THR A 34 -6.03 1.96 5.46
C THR A 34 -6.55 1.55 6.83
N ASP A 35 -5.96 2.10 7.89
CA ASP A 35 -6.48 2.01 9.26
C ASP A 35 -7.02 3.36 9.77
N GLY A 36 -7.05 4.39 8.93
CA GLY A 36 -7.37 5.77 9.31
C GLY A 36 -6.10 6.53 9.66
N CYS A 37 -6.07 7.21 10.79
CA CYS A 37 -4.90 7.96 11.22
C CYS A 37 -3.84 7.11 11.97
N SER A 38 -3.83 5.79 11.73
CA SER A 38 -2.94 4.78 12.31
C SER A 38 -2.79 4.84 13.84
N LEU A 39 -1.77 5.54 14.34
CA LEU A 39 -1.50 5.69 15.78
C LEU A 39 -2.12 6.96 16.39
N TRP A 40 -2.94 7.65 15.63
CA TRP A 40 -3.63 8.85 16.05
C TRP A 40 -5.15 8.67 15.98
N ILE A 41 -5.86 9.48 16.75
CA ILE A 41 -7.32 9.54 16.72
C ILE A 41 -7.81 10.11 15.39
N ASP A 42 -8.94 9.62 14.90
CA ASP A 42 -9.56 10.00 13.62
C ASP A 42 -10.41 11.29 13.67
N GLY A 43 -10.62 11.81 14.87
CA GLY A 43 -11.50 12.95 15.13
C GLY A 43 -11.53 13.32 16.61
N THR A 44 -12.39 14.27 16.97
CA THR A 44 -12.63 14.64 18.38
C THR A 44 -13.60 13.65 19.03
N PRO A 45 -13.74 13.64 20.37
CA PRO A 45 -14.77 12.83 21.03
C PRO A 45 -16.20 13.10 20.50
N GLU A 46 -16.51 14.33 20.11
CA GLU A 46 -17.82 14.74 19.59
C GLU A 46 -18.01 14.33 18.11
N GLN A 47 -16.91 14.34 17.34
CA GLN A 47 -16.87 14.03 15.91
C GLN A 47 -15.73 13.04 15.63
N PRO A 48 -15.93 11.73 15.87
CA PRO A 48 -14.85 10.74 15.93
C PRO A 48 -14.16 10.44 14.59
N HIS A 49 -14.70 10.92 13.46
CA HIS A 49 -14.14 10.72 12.12
C HIS A 49 -13.83 12.03 11.40
N LEU A 50 -13.79 13.15 12.13
CA LEU A 50 -13.71 14.50 11.60
C LEU A 50 -12.60 14.70 10.55
N TRP A 51 -11.44 14.08 10.74
CA TRP A 51 -10.31 14.19 9.80
C TRP A 51 -9.83 12.84 9.27
N ARG A 52 -10.55 11.74 9.50
CA ARG A 52 -10.21 10.40 8.99
C ARG A 52 -9.98 10.40 7.48
N HIS A 53 -10.87 11.07 6.74
CA HIS A 53 -10.76 11.19 5.28
C HIS A 53 -9.42 11.79 4.81
N CYS A 54 -8.83 12.71 5.58
CA CYS A 54 -7.50 13.26 5.30
C CYS A 54 -6.41 12.19 5.44
N CYS A 55 -6.50 11.34 6.46
CA CYS A 55 -5.56 10.26 6.72
C CYS A 55 -5.68 9.14 5.67
N VAL A 56 -6.89 8.77 5.25
CA VAL A 56 -7.09 7.74 4.21
C VAL A 56 -6.53 8.20 2.85
N ALA A 57 -6.72 9.48 2.50
CA ALA A 57 -6.12 10.04 1.29
C ALA A 57 -4.59 10.06 1.36
N HIS A 58 -4.04 10.35 2.54
CA HIS A 58 -2.61 10.31 2.81
C HIS A 58 -2.03 8.90 2.73
N ASP A 59 -2.72 7.91 3.29
CA ASP A 59 -2.41 6.48 3.19
C ASP A 59 -2.32 6.04 1.72
N LEU A 60 -3.22 6.50 0.85
CA LEU A 60 -3.19 6.15 -0.57
C LEU A 60 -1.90 6.63 -1.26
N ALA A 61 -1.39 7.81 -0.90
CA ALA A 61 -0.11 8.30 -1.40
C ALA A 61 1.06 7.50 -0.78
N TYR A 62 0.99 7.23 0.53
CA TYR A 62 2.00 6.47 1.25
C TYR A 62 2.09 5.01 0.80
N TRP A 63 0.99 4.41 0.37
CA TRP A 63 0.94 3.08 -0.19
C TRP A 63 1.76 3.00 -1.49
N GLN A 64 1.60 3.99 -2.38
CA GLN A 64 2.33 4.06 -3.65
C GLN A 64 3.84 4.29 -3.43
N GLY A 65 4.19 5.13 -2.45
CA GLY A 65 5.56 5.59 -2.27
C GLY A 65 5.99 6.53 -3.39
N GLY A 66 7.30 6.65 -3.62
CA GLY A 66 7.85 7.62 -4.56
C GLY A 66 9.06 8.37 -4.00
N THR A 67 9.38 9.48 -4.63
CA THR A 67 10.51 10.33 -4.26
C THR A 67 10.28 11.06 -2.94
N LYS A 68 11.34 11.69 -2.42
CA LYS A 68 11.23 12.55 -1.25
C LYS A 68 10.30 13.76 -1.48
N ALA A 69 10.24 14.27 -2.70
CA ALA A 69 9.36 15.38 -3.08
C ALA A 69 7.89 14.93 -3.08
N ASP A 70 7.59 13.75 -3.59
CA ASP A 70 6.22 13.18 -3.57
C ASP A 70 5.73 13.03 -2.14
N ARG A 71 6.58 12.55 -1.22
CA ARG A 71 6.25 12.48 0.20
C ARG A 71 6.01 13.87 0.80
N GLN A 72 6.85 14.85 0.45
CA GLN A 72 6.67 16.22 0.93
C GLN A 72 5.33 16.80 0.48
N GLN A 73 4.90 16.51 -0.75
CA GLN A 73 3.61 16.93 -1.26
C GLN A 73 2.47 16.21 -0.51
N ALA A 74 2.52 14.89 -0.37
CA ALA A 74 1.52 14.13 0.38
C ALA A 74 1.37 14.65 1.83
N ASP A 75 2.49 14.95 2.49
CA ASP A 75 2.48 15.50 3.85
C ASP A 75 1.94 16.96 3.85
N ALA A 76 2.19 17.76 2.81
CA ALA A 76 1.58 19.08 2.67
C ALA A 76 0.06 19.00 2.43
N ASP A 77 -0.41 17.97 1.73
CA ASP A 77 -1.83 17.76 1.45
C ASP A 77 -2.61 17.39 2.71
N ILE A 78 -2.05 16.52 3.58
CA ILE A 78 -2.69 16.23 4.89
C ILE A 78 -2.70 17.48 5.79
N LEU A 79 -1.64 18.30 5.76
CA LEU A 79 -1.62 19.60 6.46
C LEU A 79 -2.77 20.51 5.97
N ALA A 80 -2.95 20.63 4.67
CA ALA A 80 -4.01 21.45 4.09
C ALA A 80 -5.41 20.91 4.43
N CYS A 81 -5.62 19.60 4.30
CA CYS A 81 -6.88 18.93 4.58
C CYS A 81 -7.30 19.06 6.04
N VAL A 82 -6.41 18.71 6.99
CA VAL A 82 -6.70 18.79 8.43
C VAL A 82 -6.90 20.23 8.87
N LYS A 83 -6.20 21.20 8.24
CA LYS A 83 -6.42 22.62 8.52
C LYS A 83 -7.84 23.05 8.17
N GLN A 84 -8.44 22.49 7.12
CA GLN A 84 -9.84 22.75 6.76
C GLN A 84 -10.79 22.00 7.70
N ALA A 85 -10.50 20.75 8.05
CA ALA A 85 -11.39 19.91 8.86
C ALA A 85 -11.47 20.34 10.34
N GLN A 86 -10.34 20.70 10.96
CA GLN A 86 -10.26 20.99 12.41
C GLN A 86 -9.57 22.31 12.74
N GLY A 87 -8.64 22.77 11.89
CA GLY A 87 -7.92 24.02 12.08
C GLY A 87 -6.40 23.87 12.17
N PRO A 88 -5.67 25.00 12.21
CA PRO A 88 -4.21 25.02 11.99
C PRO A 88 -3.40 24.32 13.09
N GLY A 89 -3.88 24.28 14.33
CA GLY A 89 -3.17 23.65 15.44
C GLY A 89 -3.03 22.13 15.26
N MET A 90 -4.15 21.44 15.02
CA MET A 90 -4.15 19.99 14.75
C MET A 90 -3.40 19.67 13.46
N ALA A 91 -3.57 20.50 12.44
CA ALA A 91 -2.91 20.31 11.15
C ALA A 91 -1.38 20.34 11.27
N GLN A 92 -0.82 21.32 11.98
CA GLN A 92 0.63 21.40 12.21
C GLN A 92 1.14 20.23 13.07
N TYR A 93 0.37 19.82 14.08
CA TYR A 93 0.70 18.66 14.89
C TYR A 93 0.79 17.38 14.04
N MET A 94 -0.26 17.09 13.26
CA MET A 94 -0.29 15.91 12.41
C MET A 94 0.81 15.97 11.34
N TYR A 95 1.01 17.11 10.70
CA TYR A 95 2.11 17.33 9.75
C TYR A 95 3.48 16.98 10.34
N ALA A 96 3.82 17.54 11.51
CA ALA A 96 5.10 17.26 12.16
C ALA A 96 5.29 15.76 12.47
N ASN A 97 4.23 15.09 12.93
CA ASN A 97 4.27 13.66 13.22
C ASN A 97 4.42 12.80 11.96
N VAL A 98 3.69 13.08 10.87
CA VAL A 98 3.85 12.31 9.62
C VAL A 98 5.22 12.54 8.98
N ARG A 99 5.79 13.75 9.09
CA ARG A 99 7.17 14.05 8.63
C ARG A 99 8.22 13.21 9.32
N TRP A 100 8.03 12.87 10.60
CA TRP A 100 8.96 12.05 11.36
C TRP A 100 8.60 10.55 11.32
N GLY A 101 7.40 10.19 11.76
CA GLY A 101 6.91 8.82 11.88
C GLY A 101 6.62 8.12 10.56
N GLY A 102 6.40 8.87 9.48
CA GLY A 102 6.15 8.34 8.14
C GLY A 102 7.40 7.99 7.32
N SER A 103 8.60 8.08 7.89
CA SER A 103 9.86 7.81 7.17
C SER A 103 9.87 6.40 6.55
N PRO A 104 10.36 6.21 5.32
CA PRO A 104 10.44 4.88 4.69
C PRO A 104 11.45 3.93 5.36
N TYR A 105 12.26 4.44 6.29
CA TYR A 105 13.26 3.66 7.03
C TYR A 105 12.73 3.07 8.34
N TRP A 106 11.48 3.37 8.70
CA TRP A 106 10.82 2.70 9.82
C TRP A 106 10.15 1.42 9.32
N MET A 107 10.16 0.37 10.15
CA MET A 107 9.45 -0.88 9.87
C MET A 107 7.95 -0.79 10.23
N SER A 108 7.38 0.42 10.26
CA SER A 108 5.96 0.63 10.54
C SER A 108 5.09 0.21 9.35
N SER A 109 3.82 -0.12 9.67
CA SER A 109 2.79 -0.44 8.68
C SER A 109 2.38 0.76 7.83
N TYR A 110 2.59 1.99 8.33
CA TYR A 110 2.21 3.27 7.71
C TYR A 110 3.42 4.05 7.17
N ARG A 111 4.56 3.40 6.94
CA ARG A 111 5.75 4.07 6.37
C ARG A 111 5.50 4.52 4.93
N TRP A 112 6.27 5.49 4.45
CA TRP A 112 6.30 5.83 3.03
C TRP A 112 6.68 4.61 2.17
N GLY A 113 5.85 4.29 1.17
CA GLY A 113 5.96 3.10 0.33
C GLY A 113 5.52 1.81 1.01
N TYR A 114 4.56 1.84 1.95
CA TYR A 114 4.17 0.63 2.70
C TYR A 114 3.50 -0.45 1.84
N GLY A 115 2.96 -0.10 0.67
CA GLY A 115 2.42 -1.05 -0.29
C GLY A 115 3.48 -2.03 -0.83
N TRP A 116 4.75 -1.67 -0.75
CA TRP A 116 5.86 -2.52 -1.17
C TRP A 116 6.43 -3.33 0.01
N ASN A 117 7.28 -4.32 -0.28
CA ASN A 117 8.10 -4.88 0.79
C ASN A 117 9.07 -3.84 1.35
N TYR A 118 9.38 -3.96 2.65
CA TYR A 118 10.30 -3.04 3.33
C TYR A 118 11.69 -3.09 2.70
N LEU A 119 12.18 -4.31 2.44
CA LEU A 119 13.43 -4.54 1.73
C LEU A 119 13.20 -4.56 0.21
N ASP A 120 14.08 -3.87 -0.49
CA ASP A 120 14.26 -3.95 -1.94
C ASP A 120 15.69 -4.47 -2.19
N GLY A 121 15.79 -5.80 -2.37
CA GLY A 121 17.05 -6.51 -2.22
C GLY A 121 17.49 -6.53 -0.76
N ILE A 122 18.69 -5.99 -0.47
CA ILE A 122 19.30 -6.00 0.87
C ILE A 122 19.02 -4.68 1.63
N TRP A 123 18.57 -3.63 0.93
CA TRP A 123 18.39 -2.29 1.50
C TRP A 123 16.92 -1.94 1.67
N PRO A 124 16.57 -1.05 2.62
CA PRO A 124 15.22 -0.49 2.69
C PRO A 124 14.86 0.22 1.37
N ARG A 125 13.62 0.04 0.89
CA ARG A 125 13.15 0.67 -0.36
C ARG A 125 13.34 2.19 -0.39
N GLY A 126 13.18 2.86 0.75
CA GLY A 126 13.46 4.28 0.88
C GLY A 126 12.54 5.15 0.01
N TYR A 127 13.15 6.10 -0.70
CA TYR A 127 12.48 7.04 -1.61
C TYR A 127 12.62 6.62 -3.09
N LYS A 128 12.66 5.31 -3.35
CA LYS A 128 12.78 4.79 -4.71
C LYS A 128 11.59 5.24 -5.55
N LEU A 129 11.89 5.88 -6.67
CA LEU A 129 10.92 6.15 -7.73
C LEU A 129 10.45 4.79 -8.30
N PRO A 130 9.13 4.52 -8.34
CA PRO A 130 8.61 3.30 -8.94
C PRO A 130 9.15 3.10 -10.36
N THR A 131 9.55 1.88 -10.72
CA THR A 131 9.92 1.52 -12.11
C THR A 131 8.69 1.49 -13.02
N ALA A 132 8.86 1.36 -14.35
CA ALA A 132 7.72 1.22 -15.26
C ALA A 132 6.82 0.01 -14.92
N GLU A 133 7.42 -1.11 -14.51
CA GLU A 133 6.67 -2.30 -14.07
C GLU A 133 5.93 -2.05 -12.74
N GLU A 134 6.56 -1.37 -11.78
CA GLU A 134 5.93 -1.01 -10.51
C GLU A 134 4.81 0.03 -10.72
N GLN A 135 4.98 0.97 -11.64
CA GLN A 135 3.95 1.93 -12.04
C GLN A 135 2.75 1.24 -12.69
N ALA A 136 2.98 0.21 -13.52
CA ALA A 136 1.89 -0.59 -14.08
C ALA A 136 1.09 -1.33 -12.99
N GLN A 137 1.77 -1.84 -11.94
CA GLN A 137 1.09 -2.44 -10.79
C GLN A 137 0.27 -1.41 -10.00
N ILE A 138 0.81 -0.21 -9.75
CA ILE A 138 0.07 0.88 -9.13
C ILE A 138 -1.17 1.21 -9.95
N ALA A 139 -1.02 1.44 -11.26
CA ALA A 139 -2.12 1.78 -12.15
C ALA A 139 -3.20 0.69 -12.19
N ALA A 140 -2.82 -0.59 -12.18
CA ALA A 140 -3.76 -1.70 -12.17
C ALA A 140 -4.58 -1.79 -10.87
N GLN A 141 -3.99 -1.43 -9.72
CA GLN A 141 -4.66 -1.52 -8.41
C GLN A 141 -5.33 -0.21 -7.98
N LEU A 142 -4.97 0.93 -8.58
CA LEU A 142 -5.44 2.25 -8.19
C LEU A 142 -6.98 2.40 -8.19
N PRO A 143 -7.74 1.89 -9.18
CA PRO A 143 -9.19 1.98 -9.14
C PRO A 143 -9.80 1.28 -7.92
N ALA A 144 -9.28 0.10 -7.54
CA ALA A 144 -9.74 -0.63 -6.37
C ALA A 144 -9.35 0.09 -5.07
N ALA A 145 -8.14 0.67 -5.01
CA ALA A 145 -7.70 1.47 -3.88
C ALA A 145 -8.57 2.72 -3.68
N GLN A 146 -8.90 3.42 -4.77
CA GLN A 146 -9.80 4.57 -4.75
C GLN A 146 -11.22 4.19 -4.35
N ALA A 147 -11.73 3.05 -4.81
CA ALA A 147 -13.04 2.54 -4.39
C ALA A 147 -13.07 2.20 -2.89
N LEU A 148 -11.97 1.63 -2.34
CA LEU A 148 -11.85 1.39 -0.91
C LEU A 148 -11.84 2.69 -0.13
N MET A 149 -11.07 3.69 -0.56
CA MET A 149 -11.07 5.03 0.04
C MET A 149 -12.46 5.69 0.01
N ALA A 150 -13.16 5.61 -1.13
CA ALA A 150 -14.52 6.17 -1.26
C ALA A 150 -15.49 5.47 -0.29
N ARG A 151 -15.42 4.15 -0.18
CA ARG A 151 -16.20 3.37 0.79
C ARG A 151 -15.87 3.74 2.24
N ASP A 152 -14.59 3.99 2.57
CA ASP A 152 -14.20 4.42 3.91
C ASP A 152 -14.84 5.77 4.26
N ILE A 153 -14.83 6.73 3.32
CA ILE A 153 -15.48 8.04 3.49
C ILE A 153 -16.99 7.92 3.68
N GLU A 154 -17.65 6.97 3.01
CA GLU A 154 -19.07 6.68 3.21
C GLU A 154 -19.37 6.07 4.58
N LEU A 155 -18.52 5.16 5.06
CA LEU A 155 -18.67 4.50 6.36
C LEU A 155 -18.32 5.42 7.53
N TYR A 156 -17.38 6.35 7.34
CA TYR A 156 -16.85 7.23 8.36
C TYR A 156 -16.89 8.70 7.93
N PRO A 157 -18.09 9.29 7.79
CA PRO A 157 -18.25 10.66 7.32
C PRO A 157 -17.67 11.67 8.33
N ALA A 158 -17.12 12.78 7.81
CA ALA A 158 -16.52 13.83 8.62
C ALA A 158 -17.52 14.59 9.51
N SER A 159 -18.83 14.53 9.22
CA SER A 159 -19.90 15.10 10.06
C SER A 159 -21.03 14.10 10.32
N LYS A 160 -21.77 14.30 11.42
CA LYS A 160 -22.94 13.48 11.80
C LYS A 160 -24.19 13.76 10.97
N ASP A 161 -24.17 14.73 10.05
CA ASP A 161 -25.36 15.17 9.32
C ASP A 161 -25.81 14.19 8.23
N LYS A 162 -25.03 13.12 7.99
CA LYS A 162 -25.48 11.94 7.25
C LYS A 162 -25.84 10.84 8.24
N GLU A 163 -27.12 10.82 8.63
CA GLU A 163 -27.76 9.66 9.22
C GLU A 163 -27.46 8.40 8.38
N PRO A 164 -27.26 7.21 8.98
CA PRO A 164 -26.85 6.04 8.22
C PRO A 164 -27.90 5.72 7.15
N THR A 165 -27.46 5.55 5.91
CA THR A 165 -28.33 4.95 4.89
C THR A 165 -28.74 3.57 5.42
N PRO A 166 -30.05 3.28 5.60
CA PRO A 166 -30.45 2.02 6.18
C PRO A 166 -29.93 0.87 5.32
N ALA A 167 -29.36 -0.15 5.98
CA ALA A 167 -28.95 -1.37 5.32
C ALA A 167 -30.12 -1.94 4.50
N PRO A 168 -29.88 -2.50 3.30
CA PRO A 168 -30.95 -3.14 2.54
C PRO A 168 -31.54 -4.28 3.36
N ALA A 169 -32.86 -4.24 3.55
CA ALA A 169 -33.59 -5.30 4.21
C ALA A 169 -33.44 -6.59 3.41
N ASN A 170 -32.79 -7.59 4.00
CA ASN A 170 -32.83 -8.99 3.57
C ASN A 170 -33.33 -9.82 4.73
#